data_AF-X1M1T3-F1
#
_entry.id   AF-X1M1T3-F1
#
_cell.length_a   1.000
_cell.length_b   1.000
_cell.length_c   1.000
_cell.angle_alpha   90.00
_cell.angle_beta   90.00
_cell.angle_gamma   90.00
#
_symmetry.space_group_name_H-M   'P 1'
#
loop_
_entity.id
_entity.type
_entity.pdbx_description
1 polymer ?
#
loop_
_entity_poly.entity_id
_entity_poly.type
_entity_poly.pdbx_seq_one_letter_code
_entity_poly.pdbx_strand_id
1 'polypeptide(L)'
;DPAFVTRVQPQGVISSPFNPLSLAISQDAGFVSRGWSGDIDHLSWLIKQAIQHKGFSLVDTLQPCVTFNKKNTYRWYKERVYKLAEEYDPTDRLAAFERAQEWGNRIPIGIFYRRQKPTFEDQLAGLKKGPLFRQKLDSSQLKPLLETLS
;
A
#
# COMPACT_ATOMS: atom_id res chain seq x y z
N ASP A 1 -3.73 -6.08 17.93
CA ASP A 1 -4.17 -6.83 19.12
C ASP A 1 -4.26 -5.91 20.32
N PRO A 2 -5.48 -5.54 20.73
CA PRO A 2 -5.69 -4.83 21.99
C PRO A 2 -5.01 -5.59 23.13
N ALA A 3 -4.38 -4.86 24.06
CA ALA A 3 -3.66 -5.41 25.20
C ALA A 3 -2.42 -6.28 24.87
N PHE A 4 -1.84 -6.18 23.66
CA PHE A 4 -0.55 -6.82 23.40
C PHE A 4 0.55 -6.19 24.27
N VAL A 5 1.24 -6.99 25.08
CA VAL A 5 2.27 -6.53 26.01
C VAL A 5 3.62 -6.51 25.32
N THR A 6 4.32 -5.38 25.42
CA THR A 6 5.70 -5.22 24.94
C THR A 6 6.59 -4.70 26.08
N ARG A 7 7.91 -4.67 25.87
CA ARG A 7 8.85 -4.12 26.87
C ARG A 7 8.57 -2.65 27.22
N VAL A 8 8.07 -1.87 26.26
CA VAL A 8 7.79 -0.43 26.42
C VAL A 8 6.34 -0.14 26.80
N GLN A 9 5.44 -1.11 26.60
CA GLN A 9 4.04 -1.03 27.02
C GLN A 9 3.72 -2.23 27.93
N PRO A 10 4.20 -2.19 29.20
CA PRO A 10 4.08 -3.30 30.12
C PRO A 10 2.62 -3.55 30.56
N GLN A 11 1.76 -2.53 30.55
CA GLN A 11 0.32 -2.69 30.79
C GLN A 11 -0.47 -3.08 29.52
N GLY A 12 0.21 -3.31 28.40
CA GLY A 12 -0.41 -3.62 27.12
C GLY A 12 -0.77 -2.39 26.28
N VAL A 13 -0.96 -2.61 24.97
CA VAL A 13 -1.38 -1.57 24.03
C VAL A 13 -2.84 -1.16 24.32
N ILE A 14 -3.06 0.12 24.61
CA ILE A 14 -4.39 0.72 24.86
C ILE A 14 -5.08 1.24 23.58
N SER A 15 -4.31 1.55 22.55
CA SER A 15 -4.83 2.10 21.29
C SER A 15 -5.32 1.00 20.36
N SER A 16 -6.36 1.31 19.59
CA SER A 16 -6.80 0.45 18.49
C SER A 16 -5.70 0.36 17.42
N PRO A 17 -5.47 -0.84 16.83
CA PRO A 17 -4.48 -1.00 15.79
C PRO A 17 -4.91 -0.22 14.53
N PHE A 18 -3.92 0.38 13.87
CA PHE A 18 -4.13 1.06 12.59
C PHE A 18 -4.29 0.03 11.46
N ASN A 19 -5.32 0.20 10.62
CA ASN A 19 -5.57 -0.65 9.46
C ASN A 19 -5.09 0.05 8.16
N PRO A 20 -3.91 -0.31 7.63
CA PRO A 20 -3.33 0.38 6.48
C PRO A 20 -4.15 0.19 5.20
N LEU A 21 -4.75 -0.98 5.00
CA LEU A 21 -5.59 -1.25 3.83
C LEU A 21 -6.82 -0.36 3.83
N SER A 22 -7.50 -0.27 4.97
CA SER A 22 -8.73 0.52 5.10
C SER A 22 -8.48 2.01 4.86
N LEU A 23 -7.35 2.53 5.36
CA LEU A 23 -6.96 3.91 5.04
C LEU A 23 -6.71 4.07 3.55
N ALA A 24 -5.90 3.21 2.92
CA ALA A 24 -5.60 3.35 1.50
C ALA A 24 -6.85 3.26 0.62
N ILE A 25 -7.76 2.34 0.93
CA ILE A 25 -9.04 2.19 0.23
C ILE A 25 -9.94 3.41 0.46
N SER A 26 -10.00 3.96 1.68
CA SER A 26 -10.78 5.17 1.98
C SER A 26 -10.21 6.44 1.32
N GLN A 27 -8.93 6.44 0.99
CA GLN A 27 -8.27 7.49 0.18
C GLN A 27 -8.28 7.20 -1.32
N ASP A 28 -8.98 6.15 -1.77
CA ASP A 28 -9.08 5.76 -3.18
C ASP A 28 -7.69 5.52 -3.81
N ALA A 29 -6.77 4.89 -3.08
CA ALA A 29 -5.46 4.50 -3.60
C ALA A 29 -5.61 3.62 -4.86
N GLY A 30 -4.72 3.79 -5.85
CA GLY A 30 -4.85 3.11 -7.15
C GLY A 30 -4.68 1.60 -7.06
N PHE A 31 -3.82 1.12 -6.16
CA PHE A 31 -3.61 -0.29 -5.91
C PHE A 31 -3.37 -0.56 -4.43
N VAL A 32 -4.09 -1.53 -3.87
CA VAL A 32 -4.01 -1.92 -2.47
C VAL A 32 -4.00 -3.44 -2.37
N SER A 33 -2.99 -3.98 -1.70
CA SER A 33 -2.81 -5.41 -1.52
C SER A 33 -2.23 -5.75 -0.15
N ARG A 34 -2.41 -7.00 0.28
CA ARG A 34 -1.76 -7.56 1.46
C ARG A 34 -1.10 -8.88 1.12
N GLY A 35 0.15 -9.06 1.54
CA GLY A 35 0.89 -10.30 1.41
C GLY A 35 1.39 -10.81 2.76
N TRP A 36 1.99 -11.99 2.77
CA TRP A 36 2.59 -12.59 3.96
C TRP A 36 3.99 -13.09 3.64
N SER A 37 4.98 -12.75 4.48
CA SER A 37 6.38 -13.08 4.22
C SER A 37 6.69 -14.58 4.24
N GLY A 38 5.77 -15.42 4.72
CA GLY A 38 5.91 -16.88 4.69
C GLY A 38 5.47 -17.54 3.37
N ASP A 39 4.81 -16.80 2.46
CA ASP A 39 4.49 -17.23 1.09
C ASP A 39 5.22 -16.32 0.10
N ILE A 40 6.50 -16.65 -0.13
CA ILE A 40 7.44 -15.83 -0.90
C ILE A 40 6.99 -15.66 -2.36
N ASP A 41 6.47 -16.71 -2.98
CA ASP A 41 6.05 -16.67 -4.39
C ASP A 41 4.84 -15.74 -4.56
N HIS A 42 3.85 -15.86 -3.66
CA HIS A 42 2.69 -14.99 -3.69
C HIS A 42 3.04 -13.53 -3.37
N LEU A 43 3.91 -13.29 -2.37
CA LEU A 43 4.35 -11.95 -2.04
C LEU A 43 5.15 -11.31 -3.19
N SER A 44 6.05 -12.07 -3.82
CA SER A 44 6.81 -11.64 -5.00
C SER A 44 5.88 -11.27 -6.15
N TRP A 45 4.85 -12.09 -6.38
CA TRP A 45 3.82 -11.80 -7.37
C TRP A 45 3.06 -10.51 -7.06
N LEU A 46 2.63 -10.29 -5.81
CA LEU A 46 1.95 -9.05 -5.39
C LEU A 46 2.82 -7.82 -5.60
N ILE A 47 4.10 -7.88 -5.24
CA ILE A 47 5.05 -6.77 -5.43
C ILE A 47 5.22 -6.48 -6.92
N LYS A 48 5.34 -7.50 -7.77
CA LYS A 48 5.37 -7.33 -9.24
C LYS A 48 4.11 -6.63 -9.74
N GLN A 49 2.94 -7.07 -9.30
CA GLN A 49 1.66 -6.44 -9.65
C GLN A 49 1.58 -4.98 -9.19
N ALA A 50 2.11 -4.66 -8.01
CA ALA A 50 2.17 -3.30 -7.47
C ALA A 50 3.09 -2.38 -8.29
N ILE A 51 4.24 -2.88 -8.73
CA ILE A 51 5.19 -2.13 -9.58
C ILE A 51 4.62 -1.90 -10.99
N GLN A 52 3.91 -2.88 -11.54
CA GLN A 52 3.29 -2.76 -12.86
C GLN A 52 2.09 -1.81 -12.88
N HIS A 53 1.48 -1.53 -11.73
CA HIS A 53 0.38 -0.58 -11.63
C HIS A 53 0.88 0.85 -11.88
N LYS A 54 0.26 1.55 -12.83
CA LYS A 54 0.53 2.97 -13.10
C LYS A 54 -0.21 3.84 -12.09
N GLY A 55 0.41 4.11 -10.95
CA GLY A 55 -0.14 4.94 -9.89
C GLY A 55 0.45 4.64 -8.52
N PHE A 56 -0.19 5.15 -7.48
CA PHE A 56 0.18 4.84 -6.10
C PHE A 56 -0.26 3.41 -5.71
N SER A 57 0.68 2.62 -5.21
CA SER A 57 0.49 1.23 -4.79
C SER A 57 0.86 1.03 -3.32
N LEU A 58 -0.03 0.41 -2.55
CA LEU A 58 0.24 -0.07 -1.18
C LEU A 58 0.31 -1.60 -1.14
N VAL A 59 1.39 -2.14 -0.55
CA VAL A 59 1.55 -3.56 -0.25
C VAL A 59 1.76 -3.73 1.26
N ASP A 60 0.70 -4.12 1.97
CA ASP A 60 0.76 -4.45 3.40
C ASP A 60 1.38 -5.84 3.58
N THR A 61 2.60 -5.92 4.12
CA THR A 61 3.30 -7.21 4.27
C THR A 61 3.23 -7.69 5.71
N LEU A 62 2.47 -8.76 5.94
CA LEU A 62 2.44 -9.46 7.22
C LEU A 62 3.80 -10.13 7.44
N GLN A 63 4.60 -9.60 8.36
CA GLN A 63 5.97 -10.05 8.63
C GLN A 63 6.15 -10.39 10.11
N PRO A 64 6.36 -11.68 10.46
CA PRO A 64 6.57 -12.07 11.85
C PRO A 64 7.94 -11.62 12.38
N CYS A 65 7.95 -10.81 13.46
CA CYS A 65 9.17 -10.48 14.20
C CYS A 65 9.50 -11.59 15.20
N VAL A 66 10.43 -12.47 14.84
CA VAL A 66 10.80 -13.66 15.64
C VAL A 66 11.37 -13.31 17.02
N THR A 67 12.01 -12.15 17.18
CA THR A 67 12.66 -11.74 18.42
C THR A 67 11.65 -11.27 19.46
N PHE A 68 10.73 -10.38 19.09
CA PHE A 68 9.90 -9.66 20.05
C PHE A 68 8.42 -10.04 20.03
N ASN A 69 7.85 -10.44 18.87
CA ASN A 69 6.44 -10.81 18.79
C ASN A 69 6.27 -12.34 18.82
N LYS A 70 6.04 -12.87 20.02
CA LYS A 70 5.82 -14.31 20.25
C LYS A 70 4.38 -14.75 20.01
N LYS A 71 3.46 -13.83 19.71
CA LYS A 71 2.04 -14.11 19.47
C LYS A 71 1.76 -14.33 17.99
N ASN A 72 2.05 -13.32 17.16
CA ASN A 72 1.81 -13.34 15.72
C ASN A 72 3.01 -13.98 15.00
N THR A 73 3.21 -15.28 15.24
CA THR A 73 4.32 -16.07 14.68
C THR A 73 4.04 -16.52 13.24
N TYR A 74 5.05 -17.08 12.57
CA TYR A 74 4.87 -17.73 11.26
C TYR A 74 3.75 -18.77 11.29
N ARG A 75 3.70 -19.63 12.31
CA ARG A 75 2.63 -20.63 12.45
C ARG A 75 1.26 -19.97 12.61
N TRP A 76 1.18 -18.94 13.45
CA TRP A 76 -0.08 -18.22 13.69
C TRP A 76 -0.67 -17.65 12.40
N TYR A 77 0.16 -17.00 11.58
CA TYR A 77 -0.26 -16.49 10.27
C TYR A 77 -0.59 -17.63 9.29
N LYS A 78 0.26 -18.66 9.19
CA LYS A 78 0.04 -19.79 8.27
C LYS A 78 -1.34 -20.45 8.45
N GLU A 79 -1.82 -20.54 9.68
CA GLU A 79 -3.13 -21.13 10.01
C GLU A 79 -4.32 -20.21 9.67
N ARG A 80 -4.08 -18.92 9.41
CA ARG A 80 -5.14 -17.88 9.30
C ARG A 80 -5.17 -17.22 7.93
N VAL A 81 -4.04 -17.12 7.24
CA VAL A 81 -3.98 -16.45 5.94
C VAL A 81 -4.68 -17.30 4.89
N TYR A 82 -5.47 -16.63 4.04
CA TYR A 82 -6.06 -17.26 2.86
C TYR A 82 -6.02 -16.29 1.69
N LYS A 83 -5.82 -16.81 0.47
CA LYS A 83 -5.81 -15.99 -0.74
C LYS A 83 -7.25 -15.62 -1.10
N LEU A 84 -7.49 -14.35 -1.43
CA LEU A 84 -8.76 -13.92 -2.02
C LEU A 84 -9.02 -14.75 -3.30
N ALA A 85 -10.27 -15.13 -3.53
CA ALA A 85 -10.66 -16.03 -4.62
C ALA A 85 -10.47 -15.36 -5.99
N GLU A 86 -10.37 -16.17 -7.06
CA GLU A 86 -10.22 -15.65 -8.42
C GLU A 86 -11.43 -14.83 -8.87
N GLU A 87 -12.61 -15.16 -8.35
CA GLU A 87 -13.88 -14.47 -8.65
C GLU A 87 -14.05 -13.15 -7.85
N TYR A 88 -13.11 -12.83 -6.97
CA TYR A 88 -13.15 -11.57 -6.22
C TYR A 88 -12.91 -10.38 -7.15
N ASP A 89 -13.83 -9.41 -7.15
CA ASP A 89 -13.71 -8.18 -7.93
C ASP A 89 -12.90 -7.12 -7.16
N PRO A 90 -11.65 -6.80 -7.56
CA PRO A 90 -10.84 -5.78 -6.90
C PRO A 90 -11.25 -4.35 -7.28
N THR A 91 -12.26 -4.15 -8.13
CA THR A 91 -12.77 -2.81 -8.49
C THR A 91 -13.89 -2.35 -7.56
N ASP A 92 -14.53 -3.26 -6.83
CA ASP A 92 -15.52 -2.93 -5.80
C ASP A 92 -14.84 -2.41 -4.54
N ARG A 93 -14.92 -1.10 -4.35
CA ARG A 93 -14.32 -0.40 -3.22
C ARG A 93 -14.96 -0.78 -1.88
N LEU A 94 -16.27 -1.03 -1.84
CA LEU A 94 -16.97 -1.36 -0.59
C LEU A 94 -16.62 -2.78 -0.17
N ALA A 95 -16.64 -3.74 -1.11
CA ALA A 95 -16.19 -5.10 -0.86
C ALA A 95 -14.72 -5.13 -0.41
N ALA A 96 -13.86 -4.33 -1.04
CA ALA A 96 -12.46 -4.18 -0.63
C ALA A 96 -12.31 -3.67 0.81
N PHE A 97 -13.11 -2.66 1.18
CA PHE A 97 -13.09 -2.10 2.53
C PHE A 97 -13.57 -3.14 3.56
N GLU A 98 -14.63 -3.88 3.27
CA GLU A 98 -15.14 -4.94 4.14
C GLU A 98 -14.09 -6.04 4.34
N ARG A 99 -13.49 -6.55 3.25
CA ARG A 99 -12.41 -7.54 3.31
C ARG A 99 -11.19 -7.05 4.08
N ALA A 100 -10.85 -5.77 3.96
CA ALA A 100 -9.72 -5.16 4.66
C ALA A 100 -9.89 -5.18 6.20
N GLN A 101 -11.13 -5.24 6.70
CA GLN A 101 -11.43 -5.34 8.14
C GLN A 101 -11.35 -6.77 8.68
N GLU A 102 -11.30 -7.79 7.82
CA GLU A 102 -11.25 -9.19 8.26
C GLU A 102 -9.92 -9.48 8.97
N TRP A 103 -10.02 -9.85 10.25
CA TRP A 103 -8.89 -10.18 11.12
C TRP A 103 -9.29 -11.20 12.19
N GLY A 104 -8.33 -11.96 12.71
CA GLY A 104 -8.57 -12.94 13.77
C GLY A 104 -8.44 -14.37 13.26
N ASN A 105 -9.55 -15.08 13.06
CA ASN A 105 -9.51 -16.48 12.63
C ASN A 105 -9.12 -16.66 11.17
N ARG A 106 -9.40 -15.67 10.34
CA ARG A 106 -9.09 -15.65 8.92
C ARG A 106 -8.54 -14.27 8.57
N ILE A 107 -7.53 -14.26 7.71
CA ILE A 107 -6.84 -13.04 7.29
C ILE A 107 -6.67 -13.11 5.77
N PRO A 108 -7.43 -12.31 5.00
CA PRO A 108 -7.28 -12.31 3.55
C PRO A 108 -5.92 -11.76 3.13
N ILE A 109 -5.31 -12.37 2.13
CA ILE A 109 -4.13 -11.89 1.39
C ILE A 109 -4.47 -11.88 -0.10
N GLY A 110 -3.83 -11.00 -0.87
CA GLY A 110 -4.13 -10.79 -2.27
C GLY A 110 -4.26 -9.32 -2.62
N ILE A 111 -4.83 -9.04 -3.80
CA ILE A 111 -5.16 -7.69 -4.25
C ILE A 111 -6.56 -7.37 -3.74
N PHE A 112 -6.67 -6.35 -2.88
CA PHE A 112 -7.94 -5.93 -2.30
C PHE A 112 -8.64 -4.92 -3.19
N TYR A 113 -7.88 -3.97 -3.71
CA TYR A 113 -8.41 -2.89 -4.51
C TYR A 113 -7.45 -2.54 -5.66
N ARG A 114 -7.99 -2.34 -6.85
CA ARG A 114 -7.25 -1.91 -8.04
C ARG A 114 -8.15 -1.03 -8.90
N ARG A 115 -7.72 0.21 -9.11
CA ARG A 115 -8.41 1.18 -9.97
C ARG A 115 -7.42 1.98 -10.79
N GLN A 116 -7.64 2.04 -12.11
CA GLN A 116 -6.86 2.91 -12.96
C GLN A 116 -7.37 4.35 -12.84
N LYS A 117 -6.48 5.27 -12.53
CA LYS A 117 -6.75 6.72 -12.52
C LYS A 117 -5.54 7.49 -13.03
N PRO A 118 -5.72 8.75 -13.48
CA PRO A 118 -4.59 9.61 -13.83
C PRO A 118 -3.64 9.71 -12.64
N THR A 119 -2.34 9.53 -12.89
CA THR A 119 -1.33 9.74 -11.84
C THR A 119 -1.21 11.24 -11.51
N PHE A 120 -0.44 11.57 -10.48
CA PHE A 120 -0.18 12.97 -10.18
C PHE A 120 0.57 13.65 -11.34
N GLU A 121 1.54 12.94 -11.92
CA GLU A 121 2.33 13.41 -13.06
C GLU A 121 1.49 13.59 -14.32
N ASP A 122 0.51 12.71 -14.58
CA ASP A 122 -0.41 12.84 -15.71
C ASP A 122 -1.23 14.15 -15.67
N GLN A 123 -1.45 14.69 -14.47
CA GLN A 123 -2.25 15.90 -14.26
C GLN A 123 -1.43 17.19 -14.36
N LEU A 124 -0.10 17.11 -14.33
CA LEU A 124 0.78 18.27 -14.40
C LEU A 124 1.05 18.65 -15.85
N ALA A 125 0.57 19.83 -16.27
CA ALA A 125 0.76 20.34 -17.63
C ALA A 125 2.24 20.40 -18.05
N GLY A 126 3.12 20.79 -17.13
CA GLY A 126 4.57 20.85 -17.35
C GLY A 126 5.25 19.50 -17.58
N LEU A 127 4.60 18.39 -17.21
CA LEU A 127 5.15 17.03 -17.35
C LEU A 127 4.56 16.26 -18.53
N LYS A 128 3.66 16.85 -19.32
CA LYS A 128 3.07 16.21 -20.52
C LYS A 128 4.13 15.81 -21.56
N LYS A 129 5.26 16.52 -21.59
CA LYS A 129 6.40 16.23 -22.48
C LYS A 129 7.41 15.25 -21.85
N GLY A 130 7.06 14.63 -20.73
CA GLY A 130 7.96 13.78 -19.93
C GLY A 130 8.64 14.55 -18.79
N PRO A 131 9.58 13.90 -18.08
CA PRO A 131 10.21 14.49 -16.90
C PRO A 131 11.08 15.70 -17.25
N LEU A 132 11.10 16.72 -16.38
CA LEU A 132 11.77 18.01 -16.62
C LEU A 132 13.24 17.87 -17.01
N PHE A 133 13.98 16.91 -16.43
CA PHE A 133 15.40 16.71 -16.74
C PHE A 133 15.66 16.28 -18.20
N ARG A 134 14.64 15.76 -18.90
CA ARG A 134 14.72 15.43 -20.33
C ARG A 134 14.26 16.57 -21.24
N GLN A 135 13.61 17.59 -20.67
CA GLN A 135 13.14 18.74 -21.43
C GLN A 135 14.29 19.73 -21.58
N LYS A 136 14.52 20.23 -22.80
CA LYS A 136 15.52 21.28 -23.03
C LYS A 136 15.00 22.60 -22.46
N LEU A 137 15.84 23.26 -21.66
CA LEU A 137 15.57 24.58 -21.13
C LEU A 137 15.81 25.63 -22.21
N ASP A 138 14.85 26.53 -22.42
CA ASP A 138 15.03 27.70 -23.27
C ASP A 138 15.57 28.86 -22.43
N SER A 139 16.88 29.13 -22.56
CA SER A 139 17.56 30.19 -21.83
C SER A 139 17.09 31.60 -22.19
N SER A 140 16.43 31.78 -23.35
CA SER A 140 15.86 33.07 -23.75
C SER A 140 14.66 33.47 -22.88
N GLN A 141 13.91 32.48 -22.36
CA GLN A 141 12.78 32.70 -21.46
C GLN A 141 13.20 33.06 -20.03
N LEU A 142 14.46 32.80 -19.67
CA LEU A 142 14.99 33.02 -18.33
C LEU A 142 15.42 34.48 -18.09
N LYS A 143 15.96 35.15 -19.11
CA LYS A 143 16.45 36.54 -19.00
C LYS A 143 15.38 37.52 -18.50
N PRO A 144 14.15 37.56 -19.07
CA PRO A 144 13.11 38.48 -18.61
C PRO A 144 12.65 38.23 -17.16
N LEU A 145 12.71 36.97 -16.70
CA LEU A 145 12.36 36.59 -15.33
C LEU A 145 13.42 37.04 -14.32
N LEU A 146 14.70 37.00 -14.70
CA LEU A 146 15.79 37.48 -13.86
C LEU A 146 15.77 39.01 -13.73
N GLU A 147 15.46 39.71 -14.82
CA GLU A 147 15.34 41.17 -14.85
C GLU A 147 14.15 41.69 -14.02
N THR A 148 13.12 40.87 -13.76
CA THR A 148 11.99 41.24 -12.87
C THR A 148 12.29 41.03 -11.38
N LEU A 149 13.37 40.32 -11.04
CA LEU A 149 13.77 40.02 -9.66
C LEU A 149 14.91 40.93 -9.17
N SER A 150 15.51 41.70 -10.06
CA SER A 150 16.53 42.73 -9.79
C SER A 150 15.92 44.12 -9.65
#